data_AF-A0AAW0Y0Y6-F1
#
_entry.id   AF-A0AAW0Y0Y6-F1
#
_cell.length_a   1.000
_cell.length_b   1.000
_cell.length_c   1.000
_cell.angle_alpha   90.00
_cell.angle_beta   90.00
_cell.angle_gamma   90.00
#
_symmetry.space_group_name_H-M   'P 1'
#
loop_
_entity.id
_entity.type
_entity.pdbx_description
1 polymer ?
#
loop_
_entity_poly.entity_id
_entity_poly.type
_entity_poly.pdbx_seq_one_letter_code
_entity_poly.pdbx_strand_id
1 'polypeptide(L)'
;SKMCTLDMLKTDGTVPMVNIFKQRRVKGWWPFYIKRENEEMELTGKVEAEIHLLTKDEAEKNPAGLGRNEPDPLEKPSRPDASFMWFLNPLKSIRYIIWHNYKWAIIKLLVFFALTIFFVLFFYSVP
;
A
#
# COMPACT_ATOMS: atom_id res chain seq x y z
N SER A 1 3.41 -10.13 -2.87
CA SER A 1 4.36 -9.85 -3.96
C SER A 1 5.84 -10.06 -3.62
N LYS A 2 6.30 -9.87 -2.36
CA LYS A 2 7.72 -10.05 -1.98
C LYS A 2 8.27 -11.47 -2.19
N MET A 3 7.40 -12.49 -2.16
CA MET A 3 7.77 -13.91 -2.26
C MET A 3 7.75 -14.46 -3.71
N CYS A 4 7.45 -13.63 -4.71
CA CYS A 4 7.44 -14.06 -6.11
C CYS A 4 8.82 -13.78 -6.73
N THR A 5 9.59 -14.83 -7.01
CA THR A 5 10.96 -14.78 -7.58
C THR A 5 11.10 -15.78 -8.72
N LEU A 6 12.18 -15.65 -9.51
CA LEU A 6 12.48 -16.59 -10.61
C LEU A 6 12.71 -18.02 -10.13
N ASP A 7 13.04 -18.24 -8.85
CA ASP A 7 13.21 -19.58 -8.28
C ASP A 7 11.93 -20.43 -8.38
N MET A 8 10.76 -19.80 -8.47
CA MET A 8 9.48 -20.49 -8.64
C MET A 8 9.34 -21.18 -10.00
N LEU A 9 10.21 -20.87 -10.97
CA LEU A 9 10.19 -21.46 -12.30
C LEU A 9 11.09 -22.70 -12.42
N LYS A 10 11.79 -23.07 -11.35
CA LYS A 10 12.66 -24.26 -11.34
C LYS A 10 11.82 -25.54 -11.48
N THR A 11 12.29 -26.45 -12.32
CA THR A 11 11.65 -27.76 -12.55
C THR A 11 12.35 -28.90 -11.81
N ASP A 12 13.25 -28.58 -10.87
CA ASP A 12 14.05 -29.52 -10.08
C ASP A 12 13.29 -30.16 -8.91
N GLY A 13 12.00 -29.87 -8.77
CA GLY A 13 11.15 -30.37 -7.69
C GLY A 13 11.33 -29.65 -6.35
N THR A 14 12.18 -28.61 -6.29
CA THR A 14 12.34 -27.77 -5.09
C THR A 14 11.15 -26.82 -4.87
N VAL A 15 10.41 -26.53 -5.94
CA VAL A 15 9.24 -25.65 -5.90
C VAL A 15 8.04 -26.42 -5.34
N PRO A 16 7.34 -25.87 -4.32
CA PRO A 16 6.19 -26.53 -3.73
C PRO A 16 5.05 -26.69 -4.75
N MET A 17 4.55 -27.92 -4.87
CA MET A 17 3.42 -28.24 -5.75
C MET A 17 2.12 -28.37 -4.96
N VAL A 18 1.00 -28.05 -5.61
CA VAL A 18 -0.35 -28.16 -5.06
C VAL A 18 -1.18 -29.14 -5.88
N ASN A 19 -1.96 -29.99 -5.21
CA ASN A 19 -2.92 -30.88 -5.86
C ASN A 19 -4.26 -30.15 -6.05
N ILE A 20 -4.57 -29.77 -7.29
CA ILE A 20 -5.79 -29.03 -7.65
C ILE A 20 -7.09 -29.81 -7.42
N PHE A 21 -7.04 -31.14 -7.31
CA PHE A 21 -8.22 -31.95 -6.96
C PHE A 21 -8.53 -31.90 -5.46
N LYS A 22 -7.52 -31.66 -4.61
CA LYS A 22 -7.71 -31.41 -3.17
C LYS A 22 -8.07 -29.95 -2.91
N GLN A 23 -7.51 -29.04 -3.70
CA GLN A 23 -7.74 -27.61 -3.58
C GLN A 23 -8.21 -27.03 -4.91
N ARG A 24 -9.54 -26.95 -5.08
CA ARG A 24 -10.19 -26.50 -6.33
C ARG A 24 -9.90 -25.04 -6.69
N ARG A 25 -9.50 -24.20 -5.75
CA ARG A 25 -9.21 -22.76 -5.98
C ARG A 25 -7.82 -22.41 -5.45
N VAL A 26 -6.97 -21.90 -6.33
CA VAL A 26 -5.59 -21.50 -6.00
C VAL A 26 -5.31 -20.11 -6.54
N LYS A 27 -4.78 -19.22 -5.69
CA LYS A 27 -4.38 -17.85 -6.04
C LYS A 27 -2.90 -17.70 -5.79
N GLY A 28 -2.18 -17.10 -6.73
CA GLY A 28 -0.73 -17.00 -6.65
C GLY A 28 -0.15 -15.91 -7.55
N TRP A 29 1.13 -15.63 -7.35
CA TRP A 29 1.89 -14.68 -8.16
C TRP A 29 2.87 -15.44 -9.06
N TRP A 30 2.78 -15.20 -10.36
CA TRP A 30 3.67 -15.76 -11.36
C TRP A 30 4.71 -14.74 -11.81
N PRO A 31 6.00 -15.10 -11.77
CA PRO A 31 7.07 -14.27 -12.29
C PRO A 31 7.13 -14.36 -13.82
N PHE A 32 7.32 -13.22 -14.48
CA PHE A 32 7.61 -13.11 -15.91
C PHE A 32 9.04 -12.65 -16.09
N TYR A 33 9.76 -13.27 -17.02
CA TYR A 33 11.17 -12.98 -17.24
C TYR A 33 11.49 -12.79 -18.71
N ILE A 34 12.60 -12.10 -18.97
CA ILE A 34 13.24 -12.03 -20.27
C ILE A 34 14.61 -12.72 -20.18
N LYS A 35 15.01 -13.40 -21.25
CA LYS A 35 16.36 -13.99 -21.37
C LYS A 35 17.25 -12.98 -22.07
N ARG A 36 18.34 -12.56 -21.42
CA ARG A 36 19.36 -11.67 -22.02
C ARG A 36 20.30 -12.45 -22.93
N GLU A 37 21.16 -11.76 -23.68
CA GLU A 37 22.17 -12.36 -24.56
C GLU A 37 23.11 -13.32 -23.83
N ASN A 38 23.40 -13.05 -22.55
CA ASN A 38 24.25 -13.89 -21.69
C ASN A 38 23.51 -15.10 -21.10
N GLU A 39 22.32 -15.42 -21.60
CA GLU A 39 21.40 -16.46 -21.10
C GLU A 39 20.85 -16.26 -19.68
N GLU A 40 21.22 -15.17 -19.00
CA GLU A 40 20.65 -14.81 -17.71
C GLU A 40 19.17 -14.44 -17.83
N MET A 41 18.37 -14.94 -16.89
CA MET A 41 16.96 -14.61 -16.76
C MET A 41 16.80 -13.38 -15.87
N GLU A 42 16.14 -12.34 -16.38
CA GLU A 42 15.81 -11.15 -15.61
C GLU A 42 14.30 -11.06 -15.40
N LEU A 43 13.89 -10.82 -14.16
CA LEU A 43 12.48 -10.66 -13.80
C LEU A 43 11.94 -9.31 -14.29
N THR A 44 11.02 -9.32 -15.24
CA THR A 44 10.46 -8.11 -15.86
C THR A 44 9.04 -7.79 -15.37
N GLY A 45 8.33 -8.77 -14.84
CA GLY A 45 6.95 -8.59 -14.42
C GLY A 45 6.47 -9.66 -13.43
N LYS A 46 5.32 -9.38 -12.84
CA LYS A 46 4.61 -10.31 -11.96
C LYS A 46 3.12 -10.21 -12.25
N VAL A 47 2.46 -11.35 -12.40
CA VAL A 47 1.00 -11.41 -12.57
C VAL A 47 0.42 -12.17 -11.40
N GLU A 48 -0.60 -11.59 -10.77
CA GLU A 48 -1.44 -12.35 -9.85
C GLU A 48 -2.50 -13.07 -10.67
N ALA A 49 -2.56 -14.39 -10.52
CA ALA A 49 -3.54 -15.21 -11.20
C ALA A 49 -4.27 -16.08 -10.18
N GLU A 50 -5.52 -16.39 -10.50
CA GLU A 50 -6.34 -17.30 -9.73
C GLU A 50 -6.90 -18.38 -10.66
N ILE A 51 -6.71 -19.63 -10.27
CA ILE A 51 -7.13 -20.81 -11.04
C ILE A 51 -8.21 -21.53 -10.24
N HIS A 52 -9.34 -21.79 -10.91
CA HIS A 52 -10.51 -22.46 -10.35
C HIS A 52 -10.80 -23.72 -11.17
N LEU A 53 -10.84 -24.87 -10.51
CA LEU A 53 -11.25 -26.14 -11.09
C LEU A 53 -12.76 -26.29 -10.97
N LEU A 54 -13.44 -26.18 -12.10
CA LEU A 54 -14.89 -26.30 -12.21
C LEU A 54 -15.30 -27.71 -12.63
N THR A 55 -16.50 -28.10 -12.22
CA THR A 55 -17.17 -29.28 -12.78
C THR A 55 -17.75 -28.98 -14.16
N LYS A 56 -18.08 -30.02 -14.92
CA LYS A 56 -18.71 -29.89 -16.24
C LYS A 56 -19.97 -29.01 -16.18
N ASP A 57 -20.87 -29.30 -15.23
CA ASP A 57 -22.14 -28.59 -15.10
C ASP A 57 -21.97 -27.10 -14.73
N GLU A 58 -20.94 -26.75 -13.96
CA GLU A 58 -20.61 -25.34 -13.64
C GLU A 58 -20.04 -24.60 -14.85
N ALA A 59 -19.15 -25.24 -15.61
CA ALA A 59 -18.55 -24.67 -16.81
C ALA A 59 -19.58 -24.45 -17.93
N GLU A 60 -20.57 -25.34 -18.05
CA GLU A 60 -21.66 -25.19 -19.03
C GLU A 60 -22.59 -24.02 -18.68
N LYS A 61 -22.82 -23.76 -17.39
CA LYS A 61 -23.64 -22.61 -16.94
C LYS A 61 -22.95 -21.27 -17.18
N ASN A 62 -21.63 -21.21 -16.99
CA ASN A 62 -20.82 -20.00 -17.16
C ASN A 62 -19.63 -20.26 -18.11
N PRO A 63 -19.88 -20.33 -19.43
CA PRO A 63 -18.84 -20.64 -20.40
C PRO A 63 -17.84 -19.48 -20.56
N ALA A 64 -16.57 -19.77 -20.31
CA ALA A 64 -15.47 -18.84 -20.55
C ALA A 64 -15.12 -18.74 -22.06
N GLY A 65 -14.61 -17.60 -22.50
CA GLY A 65 -14.03 -17.44 -23.85
C GLY A 65 -15.02 -17.21 -25.00
N LEU A 66 -16.34 -17.21 -24.73
CA LEU A 66 -17.35 -16.88 -25.76
C LEU A 66 -17.51 -15.37 -26.00
N GLY A 67 -16.87 -14.52 -25.19
CA GLY A 67 -16.91 -13.05 -25.33
C GLY A 67 -18.30 -12.42 -25.17
N ARG A 68 -19.27 -13.15 -24.59
CA ARG A 68 -20.66 -12.70 -24.44
C ARG A 68 -20.92 -11.91 -23.16
N ASN A 69 -20.14 -12.17 -22.12
CA ASN A 69 -20.24 -11.50 -20.83
C ASN A 69 -18.98 -10.68 -20.59
N GLU A 70 -19.12 -9.61 -19.82
CA GLU A 70 -17.99 -8.86 -19.30
C GLU A 70 -17.08 -9.77 -18.47
N PRO A 71 -15.77 -9.49 -18.41
CA PRO A 71 -14.86 -10.23 -17.54
C PRO A 71 -15.31 -10.10 -16.08
N ASP A 72 -15.05 -11.13 -15.28
CA ASP A 72 -15.37 -11.09 -13.85
C ASP A 72 -14.70 -9.88 -13.18
N PRO A 73 -15.47 -9.05 -12.45
CA PRO A 73 -14.93 -7.83 -11.88
C PRO A 73 -13.88 -8.19 -10.83
N LEU A 74 -12.70 -7.58 -10.98
CA LEU A 74 -11.63 -7.69 -9.99
C LEU A 74 -12.08 -7.09 -8.65
N GLU A 75 -11.49 -7.59 -7.57
CA GLU A 75 -11.65 -6.98 -6.24
C GLU A 75 -11.27 -5.50 -6.31
N LYS A 76 -12.10 -4.64 -5.70
CA LYS A 76 -11.81 -3.21 -5.66
C LYS A 76 -10.45 -3.01 -4.97
N PRO A 77 -9.55 -2.19 -5.54
CA PRO A 77 -8.29 -1.91 -4.89
C PRO A 77 -8.53 -1.26 -3.53
N SER A 78 -7.64 -1.49 -2.57
CA SER A 78 -7.64 -0.79 -1.29
C SER A 78 -7.31 0.69 -1.49
N ARG A 79 -8.32 1.46 -1.89
CA ARG A 79 -8.22 2.91 -2.02
C ARG A 79 -8.23 3.49 -0.60
N PRO A 80 -7.16 4.15 -0.13
CA PRO A 80 -7.28 4.96 1.07
C PRO A 80 -8.33 6.04 0.79
N ASP A 81 -9.27 6.25 1.72
CA ASP A 81 -10.41 7.19 1.58
C ASP A 81 -10.01 8.67 1.34
N ALA A 82 -8.72 8.95 1.26
CA ALA A 82 -8.18 10.29 1.30
C ALA A 82 -7.92 10.89 -0.09
N SER A 83 -8.97 11.06 -0.89
CA SER A 83 -8.99 12.07 -1.95
C SER A 83 -8.88 13.51 -1.38
N PHE A 84 -9.07 13.70 -0.07
CA PHE A 84 -8.95 14.99 0.63
C PHE A 84 -7.56 15.30 1.21
N MET A 85 -6.56 14.43 1.02
CA MET A 85 -5.24 14.59 1.67
C MET A 85 -4.39 15.73 1.10
N TRP A 86 -4.68 16.29 -0.06
CA TRP A 86 -3.85 17.37 -0.62
C TRP A 86 -3.92 18.66 0.21
N PHE A 87 -5.05 18.98 0.84
CA PHE A 87 -5.17 20.17 1.69
C PHE A 87 -4.77 19.94 3.16
N LEU A 88 -4.98 18.73 3.69
CA LEU A 88 -4.67 18.44 5.10
C LEU A 88 -3.21 18.03 5.33
N ASN A 89 -2.51 17.48 4.34
CA ASN A 89 -1.07 17.21 4.43
C ASN A 89 -0.22 18.45 4.69
N PRO A 90 -0.39 19.58 3.95
CA PRO A 90 0.44 20.76 4.18
C PRO A 90 0.25 21.31 5.58
N LEU A 91 -0.96 21.27 6.16
CA LEU A 91 -1.20 21.70 7.54
C LEU A 91 -0.49 20.81 8.57
N LYS A 92 -0.47 19.48 8.37
CA LYS A 92 0.27 18.56 9.24
C LYS A 92 1.78 18.79 9.16
N SER A 93 2.31 19.00 7.96
CA SER A 93 3.73 19.31 7.74
C SER A 93 4.12 20.67 8.34
N ILE A 94 3.31 21.71 8.14
CA ILE A 94 3.54 23.04 8.72
C ILE A 94 3.52 22.97 10.25
N ARG A 95 2.54 22.30 10.85
CA ARG A 95 2.49 22.08 12.30
C ARG A 95 3.75 21.37 12.80
N TYR A 96 4.20 20.33 12.11
CA TYR A 96 5.40 19.58 12.48
C TYR A 96 6.66 20.45 12.39
N ILE A 97 6.83 21.21 11.31
CA ILE A 97 7.97 22.12 11.09
C ILE A 97 7.99 23.24 12.15
N ILE A 98 6.84 23.86 12.44
CA ILE A 98 6.73 24.90 13.47
C ILE A 98 7.09 24.32 14.84
N TRP A 99 6.58 23.15 15.20
CA TRP A 99 6.89 22.53 16.49
C TRP A 99 8.36 22.08 16.60
N HIS A 100 8.96 21.64 15.50
CA HIS A 100 10.36 21.23 15.51
C HIS A 100 11.31 22.41 15.65
N ASN A 101 11.08 23.49 14.89
CA ASN A 101 12.03 24.60 14.80
C ASN A 101 11.73 25.75 15.78
N TYR A 102 10.46 26.06 16.03
CA TYR A 102 10.04 27.25 16.78
C TYR A 102 9.59 26.98 18.22
N LYS A 103 9.61 25.73 18.73
CA LYS A 103 9.17 25.43 20.11
C LYS A 103 9.82 26.33 21.16
N TRP A 104 11.13 26.54 21.05
CA TRP A 104 11.88 27.36 22.01
C TRP A 104 11.60 28.86 21.83
N ALA A 105 11.36 29.32 20.60
CA ALA A 105 10.99 30.71 20.34
C ALA A 105 9.60 31.02 20.92
N ILE A 106 8.62 30.12 20.74
CA ILE A 106 7.26 30.25 21.27
C ILE A 106 7.28 30.26 22.81
N ILE A 107 8.06 29.37 23.44
CA ILE A 107 8.19 29.33 24.91
C ILE A 107 8.79 30.65 25.44
N LYS A 108 9.87 31.15 24.84
CA LYS A 108 10.49 32.43 25.24
C LYS A 108 9.51 33.60 25.15
N LEU A 109 8.73 33.65 24.06
CA LEU A 109 7.73 34.68 23.86
C LEU A 109 6.61 34.61 24.92
N LEU A 110 6.11 33.41 25.23
CA LEU A 110 5.11 33.22 26.30
C LEU A 110 5.64 33.67 27.67
N VAL A 111 6.87 33.31 28.02
CA VAL A 111 7.50 33.74 29.29
C VAL A 111 7.67 35.25 29.32
N PHE A 112 8.11 35.87 28.23
CA PHE A 112 8.25 37.32 28.13
C PHE A 112 6.90 38.02 28.38
N PHE A 113 5.83 37.60 27.70
CA PHE A 113 4.48 38.15 27.90
C PHE A 113 3.98 37.96 29.35
N ALA A 114 4.20 36.78 29.94
CA ALA A 114 3.81 36.52 31.32
C ALA A 114 4.54 37.46 32.30
N LEU A 115 5.84 37.70 32.10
CA LEU A 115 6.61 38.65 32.90
C LEU A 115 6.12 40.09 32.69
N THR A 116 5.85 40.51 31.45
CA THR A 116 5.30 41.85 31.17
C THR A 116 3.98 42.06 31.89
N ILE A 117 3.06 41.08 31.82
CA ILE A 117 1.77 41.13 32.52
C ILE A 117 1.98 41.20 34.03
N PHE A 118 2.90 40.40 34.57
CA PHE A 118 3.23 40.42 36.00
C PHE A 118 3.69 41.80 36.46
N PHE A 119 4.60 42.46 35.72
CA PHE A 119 5.06 43.81 36.06
C PHE A 119 3.94 44.85 35.96
N VAL A 120 3.11 44.80 34.91
CA VAL A 120 1.97 45.72 34.77
C VAL A 120 1.01 45.58 35.94
N LEU A 121 0.66 44.35 36.32
CA LEU A 121 -0.22 44.09 37.46
C LEU A 121 0.42 44.54 38.78
N PHE A 122 1.72 44.28 38.96
CA PHE A 122 2.46 44.72 40.15
C PHE A 122 2.35 46.23 40.33
N PHE A 123 2.70 47.03 39.30
CA PHE A 123 2.57 48.49 39.36
C PHE A 123 1.14 48.97 39.55
N TYR A 124 0.16 48.28 38.96
CA TYR A 124 -1.26 48.59 39.16
C TYR A 124 -1.73 48.31 40.61
N SER A 125 -1.17 47.29 41.26
CA SER A 125 -1.53 46.87 42.62
C SER A 125 -0.74 47.55 43.74
N VAL A 126 0.31 48.32 43.41
CA VAL A 126 1.04 49.13 44.40
C VAL A 126 0.22 50.40 44.67
N PRO A 127 -0.28 50.61 45.90
CA PRO A 127 -1.08 51.78 46.27
C PRO A 127 -0.27 53.08 46.33
#